data_AF-A0A947QJT8-F1
#
_entry.id   AF-A0A947QJT8-F1
#
_cell.length_a   1.000
_cell.length_b   1.000
_cell.length_c   1.000
_cell.angle_alpha   90.00
_cell.angle_beta   90.00
_cell.angle_gamma   90.00
#
_symmetry.space_group_name_H-M   'P 1'
#
loop_
_entity.id
_entity.type
_entity.pdbx_description
1 polymer ?
#
loop_
_entity_poly.entity_id
_entity_poly.type
_entity_poly.pdbx_seq_one_letter_code
_entity_poly.pdbx_strand_id
1 'polypeptide(L)'
;MTIRRVSILGLAAAVLLSACATKPPAVPEPEPQIVEPAPEPPKEPEISREDLEALHGRVLALRKDAFELGLKDVMPKEYEAAEARYVPGKAALDADDRPTAKAELGAAEPLFADLVAAGGLKVAQARKSDAASARDRALAADAQSLSAEALATAEAALAKADAALASGDVKAAIDAYALAIAAFDAVAKRSAAVAVKGTVDELDYGPMDSGNYALAGEKLAAVDSLLGTDPKAAQDASEEALLRYRLVLAKGWELTAGGKRQSAERFKIDAEAIKAQVAVKTEYAEAKSAWDTAVAVFASGDHEASAPLFDNAQALFEAVYETAAAKRAAAEKAIRAASAKNEESAAIAGKGDENLGPSDNPEAAASESAED
;
A
#
# COMPACT_ATOMS: atom_id res chain seq x y z
N MET A 1 -37.53 39.75 -8.70
CA MET A 1 -38.84 40.35 -8.36
C MET A 1 -38.59 41.55 -7.44
N THR A 2 -39.11 42.73 -7.84
CA THR A 2 -39.28 44.00 -7.07
C THR A 2 -38.03 44.55 -6.35
N ILE A 3 -37.22 45.50 -6.85
CA ILE A 3 -37.42 46.86 -7.39
C ILE A 3 -38.29 47.77 -6.51
N ARG A 4 -37.66 48.80 -5.90
CA ARG A 4 -38.23 50.14 -5.72
C ARG A 4 -37.15 51.23 -5.87
N ARG A 5 -37.40 52.13 -6.82
CA ARG A 5 -36.71 53.40 -7.13
C ARG A 5 -37.49 54.59 -6.49
N VAL A 6 -37.03 55.82 -6.81
CA VAL A 6 -37.75 57.13 -6.86
C VAL A 6 -37.44 58.02 -5.64
N SER A 7 -37.06 59.32 -5.66
CA SER A 7 -36.87 60.44 -6.62
C SER A 7 -36.01 61.53 -5.91
N ILE A 8 -35.15 62.38 -6.49
CA ILE A 8 -35.24 63.45 -7.53
C ILE A 8 -35.81 64.83 -7.07
N LEU A 9 -34.92 65.85 -7.10
CA LEU A 9 -35.01 67.29 -7.46
C LEU A 9 -35.85 68.36 -6.70
N GLY A 10 -35.22 69.55 -6.57
CA GLY A 10 -35.77 70.91 -6.43
C GLY A 10 -34.71 71.83 -5.79
N LEU A 11 -33.99 72.77 -6.42
CA LEU A 11 -34.19 73.86 -7.40
C LEU A 11 -34.65 75.22 -6.81
N ALA A 12 -33.70 76.16 -6.80
CA ALA A 12 -33.75 77.60 -7.14
C ALA A 12 -34.23 78.72 -6.18
N ALA A 13 -33.37 79.77 -6.17
CA ALA A 13 -33.60 81.23 -6.26
C ALA A 13 -34.30 81.96 -5.09
N ALA A 14 -33.74 82.97 -4.40
CA ALA A 14 -33.09 84.26 -4.75
C ALA A 14 -34.01 85.45 -4.41
N VAL A 15 -33.41 86.54 -3.87
CA VAL A 15 -33.71 87.98 -4.07
C VAL A 15 -33.65 88.83 -2.79
N LEU A 16 -32.57 89.63 -2.73
CA LEU A 16 -32.39 91.06 -2.41
C LEU A 16 -33.14 91.72 -1.24
N LEU A 17 -32.38 92.51 -0.44
CA LEU A 17 -32.70 93.92 -0.16
C LEU A 17 -31.44 94.74 0.14
N SER A 18 -31.49 95.98 -0.33
CA SER A 18 -30.46 96.99 -0.51
C SER A 18 -30.44 98.06 0.60
N ALA A 19 -29.27 98.64 0.91
CA ALA A 19 -29.17 100.00 1.45
C ALA A 19 -27.82 100.66 1.10
N CYS A 20 -27.89 101.87 0.53
CA CYS A 20 -26.77 102.73 0.17
C CYS A 20 -26.38 103.66 1.33
N ALA A 21 -25.08 103.95 1.51
CA ALA A 21 -24.61 105.21 2.11
C ALA A 21 -23.14 105.52 1.72
N THR A 22 -23.01 106.48 0.80
CA THR A 22 -22.09 107.64 0.70
C THR A 22 -20.59 107.54 1.10
N LYS A 23 -19.76 108.04 0.16
CA LYS A 23 -18.28 108.07 0.10
C LYS A 23 -17.68 109.43 0.54
N PRO A 24 -16.54 109.44 1.26
CA PRO A 24 -15.56 110.55 1.26
C PRO A 24 -14.20 110.15 0.62
N PRO A 25 -13.31 111.11 0.31
CA PRO A 25 -12.24 110.99 -0.70
C PRO A 25 -10.91 110.40 -0.20
N ALA A 26 -10.09 109.99 -1.17
CA ALA A 26 -8.81 109.31 -1.04
C ALA A 26 -7.69 110.15 -0.39
N VAL A 27 -6.83 109.45 0.36
CA VAL A 27 -5.56 109.91 0.97
C VAL A 27 -4.54 108.75 0.76
N PRO A 28 -3.24 109.04 0.51
CA PRO A 28 -2.42 108.35 -0.48
C PRO A 28 -1.90 106.96 -0.08
N GLU A 29 -1.75 106.11 -1.09
CA GLU A 29 -1.10 104.79 -1.05
C GLU A 29 0.35 104.89 -0.52
N PRO A 30 0.71 104.12 0.51
CA PRO A 30 2.09 103.82 0.84
C PRO A 30 2.64 102.71 -0.08
N GLU A 31 3.93 102.78 -0.31
CA GLU A 31 4.75 101.96 -1.22
C GLU A 31 4.51 100.44 -1.10
N PRO A 32 4.63 99.69 -2.22
CA PRO A 32 4.38 98.25 -2.24
C PRO A 32 5.40 97.49 -1.38
N GLN A 33 4.93 96.94 -0.27
CA GLN A 33 5.67 95.91 0.46
C GLN A 33 5.67 94.63 -0.38
N ILE A 34 6.86 94.18 -0.78
CA ILE A 34 7.09 92.86 -1.36
C ILE A 34 6.73 91.84 -0.27
N VAL A 35 5.56 91.22 -0.38
CA VAL A 35 5.22 90.05 0.42
C VAL A 35 5.98 88.89 -0.18
N GLU A 36 7.08 88.52 0.48
CA GLU A 36 7.79 87.27 0.25
C GLU A 36 6.79 86.10 0.41
N PRO A 37 6.60 85.24 -0.60
CA PRO A 37 5.63 84.15 -0.50
C PRO A 37 6.07 83.21 0.62
N ALA A 38 5.16 82.97 1.57
CA ALA A 38 5.35 81.96 2.60
C ALA A 38 5.72 80.62 1.93
N PRO A 39 6.75 79.91 2.41
CA PRO A 39 7.15 78.64 1.83
C PRO A 39 5.95 77.68 1.86
N GLU A 40 5.60 77.14 0.69
CA GLU A 40 4.58 76.10 0.58
C GLU A 40 4.94 74.96 1.55
N PRO A 41 3.98 74.44 2.33
CA PRO A 41 4.23 73.28 3.17
C PRO A 41 4.76 72.15 2.27
N PRO A 42 5.82 71.44 2.69
CA PRO A 42 6.41 70.40 1.86
C PRO A 42 5.33 69.39 1.47
N LYS A 43 5.11 69.19 0.17
CA LYS A 43 4.28 68.10 -0.36
C LYS A 43 4.75 66.80 0.29
N GLU A 44 3.85 66.12 0.99
CA GLU A 44 4.12 64.78 1.50
C GLU A 44 4.68 63.90 0.37
N PRO A 45 5.72 63.09 0.63
CA PRO A 45 6.33 62.27 -0.40
C PRO A 45 5.27 61.32 -0.99
N GLU A 46 5.05 61.45 -2.29
CA GLU A 46 4.08 60.63 -3.02
C GLU A 46 4.47 59.15 -2.91
N ILE A 47 3.53 58.28 -2.50
CA ILE A 47 3.79 56.84 -2.43
C ILE A 47 4.03 56.34 -3.87
N SER A 48 5.24 55.85 -4.13
CA SER A 48 5.62 55.30 -5.42
C SER A 48 4.85 54.01 -5.70
N ARG A 49 4.33 53.89 -6.92
CA ARG A 49 3.68 52.65 -7.39
C ARG A 49 4.69 51.50 -7.49
N GLU A 50 5.93 51.78 -7.87
CA GLU A 50 7.01 50.78 -7.96
C GLU A 50 7.30 50.16 -6.59
N ASP A 51 7.35 50.99 -5.52
CA ASP A 51 7.56 50.51 -4.15
C ASP A 51 6.41 49.61 -3.67
N LEU A 52 5.17 49.93 -4.07
CA LEU A 52 4.00 49.12 -3.74
C LEU A 52 3.97 47.79 -4.50
N GLU A 53 4.35 47.78 -5.78
CA GLU A 53 4.48 46.56 -6.57
C GLU A 53 5.60 45.66 -6.00
N ALA A 54 6.72 46.25 -5.56
CA ALA A 54 7.78 45.52 -4.88
C ALA A 54 7.33 44.94 -3.53
N LEU A 55 6.57 45.71 -2.73
CA LEU A 55 5.96 45.22 -1.48
C LEU A 55 4.99 44.07 -1.75
N HIS A 56 4.08 44.22 -2.70
CA HIS A 56 3.15 43.15 -3.11
C HIS A 56 3.89 41.89 -3.54
N GLY A 57 4.96 42.03 -4.31
CA GLY A 57 5.82 40.92 -4.73
C GLY A 57 6.41 40.15 -3.55
N ARG A 58 6.90 40.83 -2.51
CA ARG A 58 7.41 40.17 -1.29
C ARG A 58 6.31 39.45 -0.51
N VAL A 59 5.15 40.09 -0.32
CA VAL A 59 4.01 39.46 0.37
C VAL A 59 3.52 38.23 -0.40
N LEU A 60 3.45 38.31 -1.73
CA LEU A 60 3.05 37.19 -2.57
C LEU A 60 4.04 36.01 -2.48
N ALA A 61 5.34 36.29 -2.42
CA ALA A 61 6.36 35.25 -2.22
C ALA A 61 6.17 34.53 -0.87
N LEU A 62 5.99 35.28 0.22
CA LEU A 62 5.75 34.68 1.55
C LEU A 62 4.43 33.90 1.59
N ARG A 63 3.37 34.42 0.96
CA ARG A 63 2.08 33.73 0.82
C ARG A 63 2.24 32.41 0.05
N LYS A 64 3.07 32.39 -0.99
CA LYS A 64 3.39 31.18 -1.75
C LYS A 64 4.16 30.17 -0.89
N ASP A 65 5.18 30.60 -0.15
CA ASP A 65 5.89 29.72 0.79
C ASP A 65 4.93 29.13 1.84
N ALA A 66 4.04 29.94 2.41
CA ALA A 66 3.03 29.48 3.36
C ALA A 66 2.07 28.45 2.74
N PHE A 67 1.73 28.58 1.46
CA PHE A 67 0.91 27.62 0.74
C PHE A 67 1.67 26.31 0.44
N GLU A 68 2.91 26.39 -0.04
CA GLU A 68 3.77 25.22 -0.33
C GLU A 68 4.02 24.38 0.93
N LEU A 69 4.14 25.05 2.07
CA LEU A 69 4.27 24.43 3.39
C LEU A 69 2.94 23.90 3.96
N GLY A 70 1.80 24.11 3.28
CA GLY A 70 0.48 23.68 3.76
C GLY A 70 0.02 24.39 5.03
N LEU A 71 0.50 25.61 5.29
CA LEU A 71 0.27 26.29 6.58
C LEU A 71 -1.18 26.71 6.80
N LYS A 72 -2.01 26.72 5.75
CA LYS A 72 -3.45 26.88 5.90
C LYS A 72 -4.07 25.79 6.79
N ASP A 73 -3.54 24.57 6.75
CA ASP A 73 -4.07 23.46 7.55
C ASP A 73 -3.33 23.34 8.88
N VAL A 74 -2.04 23.65 8.91
CA VAL A 74 -1.18 23.55 10.11
C VAL A 74 -1.40 24.72 11.09
N MET A 75 -1.63 25.92 10.56
CA MET A 75 -1.79 27.17 11.30
C MET A 75 -2.94 28.02 10.70
N PRO A 76 -4.19 27.50 10.72
CA PRO A 76 -5.31 28.09 9.99
C PRO A 76 -5.65 29.51 10.43
N LYS A 77 -5.55 29.81 11.73
CA LYS A 77 -5.92 31.12 12.29
C LYS A 77 -4.93 32.21 11.86
N GLU A 78 -3.64 31.89 11.92
CA GLU A 78 -2.56 32.78 11.53
C GLU A 78 -2.56 33.01 10.01
N TYR A 79 -2.83 31.96 9.22
CA TYR A 79 -3.03 32.07 7.77
C TYR A 79 -4.22 32.97 7.43
N GLU A 80 -5.37 32.78 8.08
CA GLU A 80 -6.56 33.61 7.89
C GLU A 80 -6.29 35.08 8.26
N ALA A 81 -5.57 35.34 9.35
CA ALA A 81 -5.20 36.69 9.78
C ALA A 81 -4.31 37.41 8.75
N ALA A 82 -3.34 36.71 8.15
CA ALA A 82 -2.49 37.25 7.10
C ALA A 82 -3.28 37.50 5.80
N GLU A 83 -4.14 36.57 5.39
CA GLU A 83 -5.01 36.72 4.21
C GLU A 83 -6.01 37.88 4.35
N ALA A 84 -6.55 38.10 5.56
CA ALA A 84 -7.47 39.19 5.84
C ALA A 84 -6.85 40.58 5.60
N ARG A 85 -5.51 40.69 5.61
CA ARG A 85 -4.76 41.90 5.25
C ARG A 85 -4.38 41.92 3.77
N TYR A 86 -3.94 40.79 3.23
CA TYR A 86 -3.52 40.69 1.84
C TYR A 86 -4.65 41.00 0.85
N VAL A 87 -5.86 40.46 1.06
CA VAL A 87 -6.97 40.61 0.12
C VAL A 87 -7.39 42.08 -0.06
N PRO A 88 -7.65 42.87 1.00
CA PRO A 88 -7.91 44.30 0.88
C PRO A 88 -6.73 45.08 0.30
N GLY A 89 -5.50 44.75 0.71
CA GLY A 89 -4.30 45.42 0.21
C GLY A 89 -4.07 45.24 -1.29
N LYS A 90 -4.31 44.03 -1.81
CA LYS A 90 -4.26 43.77 -3.24
C LYS A 90 -5.38 44.52 -3.99
N ALA A 91 -6.60 44.50 -3.47
CA ALA A 91 -7.73 45.20 -4.09
C ALA A 91 -7.48 46.72 -4.15
N ALA A 92 -6.90 47.31 -3.12
CA ALA A 92 -6.50 48.72 -3.09
C ALA A 92 -5.38 49.02 -4.10
N LEU A 93 -4.38 48.14 -4.23
CA LEU A 93 -3.31 48.28 -5.23
C LEU A 93 -3.88 48.25 -6.66
N ASP A 94 -4.79 47.32 -6.95
CA ASP A 94 -5.45 47.21 -8.26
C ASP A 94 -6.31 48.45 -8.58
N ALA A 95 -6.80 49.16 -7.56
CA ALA A 95 -7.60 50.38 -7.67
C ALA A 95 -6.77 51.69 -7.62
N ASP A 96 -5.44 51.61 -7.54
CA ASP A 96 -4.50 52.74 -7.32
C ASP A 96 -4.79 53.54 -6.03
N ASP A 97 -5.42 52.92 -5.02
CA ASP A 97 -5.53 53.47 -3.66
C ASP A 97 -4.24 53.20 -2.88
N ARG A 98 -3.23 54.02 -3.15
CA ARG A 98 -1.86 53.83 -2.66
C ARG A 98 -1.74 53.86 -1.13
N PRO A 99 -2.40 54.76 -0.38
CA PRO A 99 -2.35 54.75 1.08
C PRO A 99 -2.89 53.44 1.68
N THR A 100 -4.05 52.97 1.20
CA THR A 100 -4.65 51.72 1.70
C THR A 100 -3.82 50.52 1.30
N ALA A 101 -3.31 50.47 0.06
CA ALA A 101 -2.42 49.40 -0.40
C ALA A 101 -1.16 49.30 0.47
N LYS A 102 -0.52 50.44 0.76
CA LYS A 102 0.68 50.50 1.64
C LYS A 102 0.38 49.98 3.04
N ALA A 103 -0.74 50.40 3.63
CA ALA A 103 -1.13 50.03 4.98
C ALA A 103 -1.43 48.54 5.10
N GLU A 104 -2.28 48.00 4.22
CA GLU A 104 -2.74 46.63 4.31
C GLU A 104 -1.67 45.62 3.86
N LEU A 105 -0.93 45.89 2.76
CA LEU A 105 0.18 45.02 2.35
C LEU A 105 1.35 45.10 3.35
N GLY A 106 1.62 46.28 3.91
CA GLY A 106 2.64 46.45 4.94
C GLY A 106 2.28 45.74 6.25
N ALA A 107 0.99 45.57 6.56
CA ALA A 107 0.51 44.75 7.67
C ALA A 107 0.51 43.25 7.34
N ALA A 108 0.27 42.87 6.07
CA ALA A 108 0.28 41.48 5.64
C ALA A 108 1.70 40.87 5.61
N GLU A 109 2.71 41.64 5.20
CA GLU A 109 4.10 41.19 5.09
C GLU A 109 4.64 40.51 6.37
N PRO A 110 4.64 41.16 7.56
CA PRO A 110 5.15 40.53 8.78
C PRO A 110 4.29 39.35 9.24
N LEU A 111 2.97 39.37 9.01
CA LEU A 111 2.09 38.26 9.37
C LEU A 111 2.43 36.99 8.57
N PHE A 112 2.65 37.12 7.25
CA PHE A 112 3.10 36.00 6.44
C PHE A 112 4.53 35.57 6.78
N ALA A 113 5.43 36.51 7.09
CA ALA A 113 6.80 36.18 7.50
C ALA A 113 6.83 35.36 8.80
N ASP A 114 6.10 35.80 9.83
CA ASP A 114 5.98 35.10 11.11
C ASP A 114 5.31 33.73 10.94
N LEU A 115 4.27 33.66 10.11
CA LEU A 115 3.60 32.42 9.77
C LEU A 115 4.54 31.42 9.10
N VAL A 116 5.31 31.84 8.09
CA VAL A 116 6.28 30.98 7.41
C VAL A 116 7.38 30.52 8.37
N ALA A 117 7.90 31.41 9.22
CA ALA A 117 8.94 31.06 10.19
C ALA A 117 8.45 30.05 11.24
N ALA A 118 7.32 30.33 11.90
CA ALA A 118 6.77 29.46 12.94
C ALA A 118 6.19 28.16 12.37
N GLY A 119 5.47 28.25 11.25
CA GLY A 119 4.86 27.12 10.57
C GLY A 119 5.89 26.21 9.93
N GLY A 120 6.90 26.76 9.26
CA GLY A 120 8.01 26.00 8.72
C GLY A 120 8.72 25.17 9.80
N LEU A 121 8.98 25.74 10.97
CA LEU A 121 9.59 25.00 12.08
C LEU A 121 8.71 23.83 12.55
N LYS A 122 7.38 24.04 12.65
CA LYS A 122 6.44 22.96 12.99
C LYS A 122 6.46 21.84 11.94
N VAL A 123 6.46 22.19 10.66
CA VAL A 123 6.55 21.21 9.56
C VAL A 123 7.86 20.43 9.62
N ALA A 124 9.00 21.11 9.83
CA ALA A 124 10.30 20.45 9.95
C ALA A 124 10.35 19.47 11.13
N GLN A 125 9.79 19.84 12.30
CA GLN A 125 9.72 18.95 13.45
C GLN A 125 8.82 17.73 13.22
N ALA A 126 7.68 17.92 12.54
CA ALA A 126 6.84 16.80 12.13
C ALA A 126 7.60 15.84 11.19
N ARG A 127 8.32 16.38 10.19
CA ARG A 127 9.14 15.58 9.28
C ARG A 127 10.28 14.85 9.98
N LYS A 128 10.89 15.45 11.01
CA LYS A 128 11.87 14.78 11.86
C LYS A 128 11.27 13.55 12.56
N SER A 129 10.05 13.67 13.09
CA SER A 129 9.33 12.53 13.69
C SER A 129 8.98 11.45 12.66
N ASP A 130 8.56 11.85 11.45
CA ASP A 130 8.30 10.92 10.35
C ASP A 130 9.57 10.16 9.95
N ALA A 131 10.72 10.84 9.89
CA ALA A 131 12.00 10.24 9.57
C ALA A 131 12.45 9.24 10.64
N ALA A 132 12.24 9.54 11.93
CA ALA A 132 12.47 8.59 13.02
C ALA A 132 11.58 7.35 12.88
N SER A 133 10.30 7.53 12.56
CA SER A 133 9.37 6.42 12.33
C SER A 133 9.78 5.57 11.12
N ALA A 134 10.26 6.19 10.04
CA ALA A 134 10.78 5.48 8.87
C ALA A 134 12.05 4.68 9.21
N ARG A 135 12.96 5.25 10.02
CA ARG A 135 14.14 4.54 10.54
C ARG A 135 13.73 3.32 11.35
N ASP A 136 12.75 3.43 12.23
CA ASP A 136 12.26 2.30 13.03
C ASP A 136 11.69 1.19 12.15
N ARG A 137 10.97 1.53 11.07
CA ARG A 137 10.51 0.55 10.07
C ARG A 137 11.67 -0.16 9.37
N ALA A 138 12.74 0.55 9.03
CA ALA A 138 13.93 -0.07 8.44
C ALA A 138 14.61 -1.03 9.41
N LEU A 139 14.75 -0.65 10.68
CA LEU A 139 15.31 -1.52 11.72
C LEU A 139 14.44 -2.75 11.97
N ALA A 140 13.11 -2.60 11.98
CA ALA A 140 12.17 -3.72 12.10
C ALA A 140 12.22 -4.69 10.91
N ALA A 141 12.66 -4.22 9.74
CA ALA A 141 12.95 -5.04 8.57
C ALA A 141 14.34 -5.69 8.59
N ASP A 142 15.02 -5.69 9.75
CA ASP A 142 16.38 -6.20 9.96
C ASP A 142 17.43 -5.57 9.04
N ALA A 143 17.26 -4.28 8.74
CA ALA A 143 18.21 -3.56 7.87
C ALA A 143 19.64 -3.53 8.43
N GLN A 144 19.83 -3.70 9.73
CA GLN A 144 21.16 -3.80 10.33
C GLN A 144 21.93 -5.02 9.83
N SER A 145 21.25 -6.15 9.65
CA SER A 145 21.85 -7.39 9.15
C SER A 145 21.82 -7.45 7.62
N LEU A 146 20.64 -7.16 7.03
CA LEU A 146 20.37 -7.41 5.62
C LEU A 146 20.80 -6.26 4.70
N SER A 147 21.03 -5.05 5.23
CA SER A 147 21.21 -3.83 4.43
C SER A 147 22.06 -2.76 5.14
N ALA A 148 23.11 -3.17 5.85
CA ALA A 148 23.90 -2.28 6.73
C ALA A 148 24.44 -1.02 6.02
N GLU A 149 24.99 -1.17 4.81
CA GLU A 149 25.53 -0.04 4.03
C GLU A 149 24.43 0.93 3.56
N ALA A 150 23.30 0.37 3.15
CA ALA A 150 22.14 1.16 2.74
C ALA A 150 21.54 1.91 3.95
N LEU A 151 21.46 1.26 5.11
CA LEU A 151 21.03 1.88 6.36
C LEU A 151 21.96 3.04 6.75
N ALA A 152 23.28 2.85 6.67
CA ALA A 152 24.25 3.91 6.94
C ALA A 152 24.09 5.11 6.00
N THR A 153 23.75 4.86 4.73
CA THR A 153 23.46 5.93 3.75
C THR A 153 22.21 6.73 4.13
N ALA A 154 21.15 6.06 4.56
CA ALA A 154 19.94 6.72 5.04
C ALA A 154 20.17 7.51 6.35
N GLU A 155 20.97 6.97 7.27
CA GLU A 155 21.38 7.68 8.51
C GLU A 155 22.21 8.93 8.20
N ALA A 156 23.08 8.90 7.19
CA ALA A 156 23.80 10.08 6.73
C ALA A 156 22.85 11.15 6.13
N ALA A 157 21.78 10.75 5.45
CA ALA A 157 20.75 11.68 4.96
C ALA A 157 19.98 12.33 6.13
N LEU A 158 19.64 11.56 7.16
CA LEU A 158 19.00 12.07 8.38
C LEU A 158 19.91 13.08 9.09
N ALA A 159 21.21 12.78 9.24
CA ALA A 159 22.18 13.67 9.86
C ALA A 159 22.30 15.01 9.13
N LYS A 160 22.23 15.02 7.79
CA LYS A 160 22.19 16.25 6.98
C LYS A 160 20.93 17.08 7.27
N ALA A 161 19.77 16.42 7.40
CA ALA A 161 18.51 17.09 7.72
C ALA A 161 18.54 17.71 9.12
N ASP A 162 19.05 16.97 10.11
CA ASP A 162 19.25 17.48 11.47
C ASP A 162 20.21 18.68 11.51
N ALA A 163 21.29 18.65 10.73
CA ALA A 163 22.22 19.76 10.62
C ALA A 163 21.59 21.01 10.01
N ALA A 164 20.79 20.85 8.93
CA ALA A 164 20.05 21.95 8.32
C ALA A 164 19.09 22.59 9.33
N LEU A 165 18.33 21.78 10.08
CA LEU A 165 17.42 22.27 11.11
C LEU A 165 18.16 23.03 12.22
N ALA A 166 19.28 22.49 12.70
CA ALA A 166 20.10 23.11 13.74
C ALA A 166 20.71 24.45 13.30
N SER A 167 20.99 24.61 12.01
CA SER A 167 21.49 25.86 11.42
C SER A 167 20.42 26.94 11.22
N GLY A 168 19.14 26.59 11.42
CA GLY A 168 18.01 27.49 11.16
C GLY A 168 17.55 27.52 9.69
N ASP A 169 18.18 26.74 8.80
CA ASP A 169 17.71 26.56 7.42
C ASP A 169 16.53 25.58 7.38
N VAL A 170 15.37 26.09 7.79
CA VAL A 170 14.13 25.32 7.92
C VAL A 170 13.69 24.73 6.58
N LYS A 171 13.85 25.45 5.46
CA LYS A 171 13.42 24.97 4.14
C LYS A 171 14.30 23.80 3.70
N ALA A 172 15.63 23.95 3.80
CA ALA A 172 16.54 22.84 3.50
C ALA A 172 16.34 21.65 4.44
N ALA A 173 16.00 21.88 5.71
CA ALA A 173 15.69 20.81 6.65
C ALA A 173 14.46 20.00 6.23
N ILE A 174 13.38 20.65 5.84
CA ILE A 174 12.14 19.99 5.39
C ILE A 174 12.43 19.10 4.18
N ASP A 175 13.15 19.62 3.18
CA ASP A 175 13.51 18.88 1.98
C ASP A 175 14.44 17.71 2.30
N ALA A 176 15.44 17.93 3.16
CA ALA A 176 16.39 16.89 3.58
C ALA A 176 15.72 15.78 4.40
N TYR A 177 14.76 16.10 5.29
CA TYR A 177 14.00 15.08 5.99
C TYR A 177 13.12 14.27 5.04
N ALA A 178 12.51 14.90 4.03
CA ALA A 178 11.74 14.17 3.01
C ALA A 178 12.62 13.14 2.25
N LEU A 179 13.86 13.51 1.93
CA LEU A 179 14.83 12.60 1.33
C LEU A 179 15.27 11.49 2.30
N ALA A 180 15.49 11.81 3.57
CA ALA A 180 15.83 10.81 4.60
C ALA A 180 14.69 9.80 4.81
N ILE A 181 13.44 10.25 4.83
CA ILE A 181 12.25 9.38 4.90
C ILE A 181 12.24 8.42 3.72
N ALA A 182 12.37 8.92 2.49
CA ALA A 182 12.41 8.09 1.29
C ALA A 182 13.58 7.09 1.33
N ALA A 183 14.76 7.51 1.80
CA ALA A 183 15.92 6.64 1.95
C ALA A 183 15.65 5.49 2.95
N PHE A 184 15.10 5.77 4.12
CA PHE A 184 14.75 4.72 5.09
C PHE A 184 13.66 3.80 4.56
N ASP A 185 12.63 4.34 3.89
CA ASP A 185 11.58 3.52 3.28
C ASP A 185 12.11 2.63 2.15
N ALA A 186 13.13 3.08 1.41
CA ALA A 186 13.84 2.27 0.42
C ALA A 186 14.66 1.15 1.09
N VAL A 187 15.39 1.47 2.17
CA VAL A 187 16.16 0.49 2.95
C VAL A 187 15.25 -0.59 3.51
N ALA A 188 14.13 -0.22 4.13
CA ALA A 188 13.17 -1.18 4.68
C ALA A 188 12.66 -2.16 3.62
N LYS A 189 12.27 -1.66 2.43
CA LYS A 189 11.80 -2.50 1.33
C LYS A 189 12.91 -3.34 0.72
N ARG A 190 14.13 -2.80 0.60
CA ARG A 190 15.32 -3.54 0.17
C ARG A 190 15.60 -4.73 1.11
N SER A 191 15.58 -4.51 2.42
CA SER A 191 15.81 -5.58 3.41
C SER A 191 14.73 -6.66 3.32
N ALA A 192 13.45 -6.26 3.20
CA ALA A 192 12.37 -7.21 2.95
C ALA A 192 12.56 -7.98 1.63
N ALA A 193 13.02 -7.33 0.56
CA ALA A 193 13.29 -7.97 -0.72
C ALA A 193 14.44 -8.99 -0.62
N VAL A 194 15.51 -8.66 0.11
CA VAL A 194 16.62 -9.58 0.40
C VAL A 194 16.12 -10.80 1.17
N ALA A 195 15.27 -10.61 2.19
CA ALA A 195 14.70 -11.72 2.95
C ALA A 195 13.85 -12.65 2.07
N VAL A 196 12.94 -12.09 1.26
CA VAL A 196 12.10 -12.89 0.33
C VAL A 196 12.97 -13.59 -0.72
N LYS A 197 13.99 -12.91 -1.26
CA LYS A 197 14.97 -13.53 -2.15
C LYS A 197 15.65 -14.73 -1.49
N GLY A 198 16.05 -14.61 -0.23
CA GLY A 198 16.64 -15.70 0.55
C GLY A 198 15.73 -16.94 0.57
N THR A 199 14.44 -16.77 0.84
CA THR A 199 13.46 -17.86 0.79
C THR A 199 13.28 -18.43 -0.62
N VAL A 200 13.22 -17.56 -1.64
CA VAL A 200 13.14 -18.01 -3.05
C VAL A 200 14.34 -18.85 -3.44
N ASP A 201 15.54 -18.46 -2.99
CA ASP A 201 16.79 -19.18 -3.27
C ASP A 201 16.85 -20.50 -2.48
N GLU A 202 16.48 -20.50 -1.20
CA GLU A 202 16.45 -21.70 -0.35
C GLU A 202 15.50 -22.77 -0.89
N LEU A 203 14.39 -22.36 -1.48
CA LEU A 203 13.39 -23.26 -2.07
C LEU A 203 13.62 -23.56 -3.56
N ASP A 204 14.70 -23.03 -4.15
CA ASP A 204 15.01 -23.15 -5.59
C ASP A 204 13.86 -22.69 -6.51
N TYR A 205 13.10 -21.66 -6.09
CA TYR A 205 11.95 -21.14 -6.84
C TYR A 205 12.32 -20.14 -7.93
N GLY A 206 13.55 -19.61 -7.94
CA GLY A 206 14.02 -18.65 -8.94
C GLY A 206 13.74 -19.09 -10.40
N PRO A 207 14.09 -20.32 -10.81
CA PRO A 207 13.81 -20.82 -12.17
C PRO A 207 12.32 -20.94 -12.52
N MET A 208 11.43 -21.04 -11.53
CA MET A 208 9.99 -21.21 -11.75
C MET A 208 9.31 -19.93 -12.27
N ASP A 209 9.94 -18.76 -12.04
CA ASP A 209 9.58 -17.48 -12.64
C ASP A 209 10.85 -16.64 -12.86
N SER A 210 11.69 -17.12 -13.78
CA SER A 210 13.01 -16.55 -14.04
C SER A 210 12.97 -15.09 -14.53
N GLY A 211 11.88 -14.69 -15.20
CA GLY A 211 11.68 -13.32 -15.67
C GLY A 211 11.51 -12.34 -14.52
N ASN A 212 10.61 -12.65 -13.57
CA ASN A 212 10.47 -11.81 -12.37
C ASN A 212 11.69 -11.87 -11.48
N TYR A 213 12.32 -13.05 -11.33
CA TYR A 213 13.53 -13.20 -10.51
C TYR A 213 14.68 -12.33 -11.02
N ALA A 214 14.98 -12.35 -12.33
CA ALA A 214 16.04 -11.55 -12.92
C ALA A 214 15.79 -10.04 -12.74
N LEU A 215 14.59 -9.58 -13.08
CA LEU A 215 14.24 -8.17 -12.97
C LEU A 215 14.17 -7.69 -11.52
N ALA A 216 13.80 -8.55 -10.57
CA ALA A 216 13.90 -8.25 -9.14
C ALA A 216 15.37 -8.01 -8.73
N GLY A 217 16.30 -8.82 -9.22
CA GLY A 217 17.74 -8.65 -9.01
C GLY A 217 18.27 -7.32 -9.57
N GLU A 218 17.90 -6.97 -10.79
CA GLU A 218 18.27 -5.68 -11.40
C GLU A 218 17.76 -4.49 -10.60
N LYS A 219 16.50 -4.54 -10.17
CA LYS A 219 15.89 -3.47 -9.36
C LYS A 219 16.53 -3.36 -7.99
N LEU A 220 16.84 -4.49 -7.36
CA LEU A 220 17.53 -4.51 -6.07
C LEU A 220 18.93 -3.89 -6.19
N ALA A 221 19.69 -4.20 -7.25
CA ALA A 221 20.99 -3.58 -7.50
C ALA A 221 20.88 -2.08 -7.78
N ALA A 222 19.81 -1.63 -8.46
CA ALA A 222 19.57 -0.22 -8.70
C ALA A 222 19.40 0.60 -7.41
N VAL A 223 18.80 0.00 -6.36
CA VAL A 223 18.66 0.65 -5.03
C VAL A 223 20.02 1.13 -4.52
N ASP A 224 21.04 0.27 -4.58
CA ASP A 224 22.38 0.58 -4.04
C ASP A 224 23.03 1.76 -4.78
N SER A 225 22.76 1.90 -6.09
CA SER A 225 23.26 3.03 -6.88
C SER A 225 22.49 4.33 -6.68
N LEU A 226 21.18 4.24 -6.41
CA LEU A 226 20.28 5.39 -6.35
C LEU A 226 20.18 5.97 -4.95
N LEU A 227 20.34 5.18 -3.89
CA LEU A 227 20.02 5.60 -2.53
C LEU A 227 20.77 6.87 -2.07
N GLY A 228 22.01 7.05 -2.52
CA GLY A 228 22.80 8.24 -2.19
C GLY A 228 22.52 9.49 -3.03
N THR A 229 21.84 9.34 -4.18
CA THR A 229 21.68 10.41 -5.18
C THR A 229 20.22 10.77 -5.45
N ASP A 230 19.35 9.76 -5.56
CA ASP A 230 17.91 9.87 -5.71
C ASP A 230 17.18 8.84 -4.82
N PRO A 231 17.00 9.16 -3.52
CA PRO A 231 16.29 8.29 -2.58
C PRO A 231 14.86 7.93 -3.00
N LYS A 232 14.18 8.78 -3.78
CA LYS A 232 12.82 8.50 -4.26
C LYS A 232 12.86 7.43 -5.35
N ALA A 233 13.76 7.54 -6.31
CA ALA A 233 13.96 6.47 -7.31
C ALA A 233 14.44 5.16 -6.66
N ALA A 234 15.27 5.24 -5.62
CA ALA A 234 15.67 4.06 -4.83
C ALA A 234 14.47 3.40 -4.13
N GLN A 235 13.55 4.22 -3.60
CA GLN A 235 12.30 3.73 -3.00
C GLN A 235 11.46 2.98 -4.03
N ASP A 236 11.23 3.55 -5.22
CA ASP A 236 10.46 2.90 -6.28
C ASP A 236 11.12 1.58 -6.73
N ALA A 237 12.45 1.57 -6.90
CA ALA A 237 13.20 0.38 -7.28
C ALA A 237 13.12 -0.74 -6.23
N SER A 238 13.23 -0.40 -4.94
CA SER A 238 13.13 -1.38 -3.85
C SER A 238 11.71 -1.96 -3.69
N GLU A 239 10.68 -1.16 -3.94
CA GLU A 239 9.28 -1.62 -3.99
C GLU A 239 9.05 -2.59 -5.14
N GLU A 240 9.56 -2.28 -6.33
CA GLU A 240 9.45 -3.17 -7.48
C GLU A 240 10.22 -4.48 -7.26
N ALA A 241 11.43 -4.43 -6.68
CA ALA A 241 12.20 -5.62 -6.35
C ALA A 241 11.44 -6.54 -5.37
N LEU A 242 10.88 -5.96 -4.30
CA LEU A 242 10.10 -6.70 -3.31
C LEU A 242 8.85 -7.35 -3.92
N LEU A 243 8.10 -6.60 -4.73
CA LEU A 243 6.93 -7.11 -5.43
C LEU A 243 7.30 -8.31 -6.29
N ARG A 244 8.36 -8.21 -7.09
CA ARG A 244 8.76 -9.26 -8.03
C ARG A 244 9.25 -10.52 -7.32
N TYR A 245 10.08 -10.41 -6.28
CA TYR A 245 10.46 -11.59 -5.50
C TYR A 245 9.26 -12.28 -4.84
N ARG A 246 8.26 -11.51 -4.38
CA ARG A 246 7.02 -12.08 -3.85
C ARG A 246 6.21 -12.82 -4.92
N LEU A 247 6.19 -12.32 -6.16
CA LEU A 247 5.55 -13.03 -7.28
C LEU A 247 6.26 -14.35 -7.58
N VAL A 248 7.60 -14.37 -7.57
CA VAL A 248 8.38 -15.61 -7.74
C VAL A 248 8.07 -16.60 -6.61
N LEU A 249 8.06 -16.15 -5.36
CA LEU A 249 7.75 -16.99 -4.20
C LEU A 249 6.33 -17.57 -4.28
N ALA A 250 5.34 -16.72 -4.60
CA ALA A 250 3.95 -17.15 -4.77
C ALA A 250 3.81 -18.18 -5.91
N LYS A 251 4.50 -17.96 -7.03
CA LYS A 251 4.49 -18.89 -8.16
C LYS A 251 5.13 -20.23 -7.80
N GLY A 252 6.25 -20.20 -7.08
CA GLY A 252 6.92 -21.41 -6.62
C GLY A 252 6.03 -22.24 -5.69
N TRP A 253 5.37 -21.59 -4.73
CA TRP A 253 4.40 -22.28 -3.86
C TRP A 253 3.22 -22.87 -4.63
N GLU A 254 2.65 -22.12 -5.59
CA GLU A 254 1.57 -22.61 -6.46
C GLU A 254 1.97 -23.90 -7.19
N LEU A 255 3.15 -23.91 -7.82
CA LEU A 255 3.64 -25.07 -8.57
C LEU A 255 3.99 -26.25 -7.66
N THR A 256 4.64 -26.01 -6.52
CA THR A 256 4.97 -27.03 -5.53
C THR A 256 3.71 -27.69 -4.98
N ALA A 257 2.73 -26.90 -4.54
CA ALA A 257 1.47 -27.43 -4.05
C ALA A 257 0.67 -28.15 -5.15
N GLY A 258 0.68 -27.62 -6.38
CA GLY A 258 0.06 -28.26 -7.54
C GLY A 258 0.69 -29.62 -7.87
N GLY A 259 2.01 -29.75 -7.75
CA GLY A 259 2.72 -31.03 -7.90
C GLY A 259 2.35 -32.03 -6.82
N LYS A 260 2.35 -31.61 -5.55
CA LYS A 260 1.96 -32.47 -4.40
C LYS A 260 0.50 -32.93 -4.50
N ARG A 261 -0.40 -32.05 -4.94
CA ARG A 261 -1.79 -32.39 -5.25
C ARG A 261 -1.88 -33.50 -6.28
N GLN A 262 -1.10 -33.43 -7.36
CA GLN A 262 -1.09 -34.48 -8.40
C GLN A 262 -0.59 -35.81 -7.85
N SER A 263 0.47 -35.80 -7.03
CA SER A 263 1.00 -37.01 -6.38
C SER A 263 -0.01 -37.66 -5.44
N ALA A 264 -0.66 -36.89 -4.58
CA ALA A 264 -1.71 -37.38 -3.68
C ALA A 264 -2.94 -37.91 -4.43
N GLU A 265 -3.38 -37.24 -5.50
CA GLU A 265 -4.50 -37.70 -6.35
C GLU A 265 -4.19 -39.05 -7.00
N ARG A 266 -2.94 -39.28 -7.41
CA ARG A 266 -2.53 -40.56 -8.00
C ARG A 266 -2.75 -41.73 -7.02
N PHE A 267 -2.28 -41.61 -5.77
CA PHE A 267 -2.49 -42.66 -4.77
C PHE A 267 -3.97 -42.86 -4.42
N LYS A 268 -4.74 -41.78 -4.39
CA LYS A 268 -6.20 -41.85 -4.24
C LYS A 268 -6.84 -42.69 -5.36
N ILE A 269 -6.48 -42.42 -6.63
CA ILE A 269 -6.96 -43.17 -7.79
C ILE A 269 -6.54 -44.65 -7.70
N ASP A 270 -5.28 -44.92 -7.35
CA ASP A 270 -4.76 -46.30 -7.22
C ASP A 270 -5.48 -47.08 -6.09
N ALA A 271 -5.74 -46.44 -4.94
CA ALA A 271 -6.54 -47.00 -3.85
C ALA A 271 -7.98 -47.31 -4.29
N GLU A 272 -8.62 -46.38 -5.00
CA GLU A 272 -9.99 -46.54 -5.50
C GLU A 272 -10.10 -47.67 -6.54
N ALA A 273 -9.07 -47.86 -7.38
CA ALA A 273 -9.01 -48.90 -8.39
C ALA A 273 -9.06 -50.32 -7.79
N ILE A 274 -8.54 -50.50 -6.57
CA ILE A 274 -8.60 -51.77 -5.82
C ILE A 274 -9.76 -51.83 -4.81
N LYS A 275 -10.71 -50.89 -4.90
CA LYS A 275 -11.88 -50.76 -4.02
C LYS A 275 -11.53 -50.56 -2.53
N ALA A 276 -10.45 -49.84 -2.24
CA ALA A 276 -10.04 -49.53 -0.86
C ALA A 276 -11.16 -48.83 -0.06
N GLN A 277 -11.93 -47.95 -0.68
CA GLN A 277 -13.10 -47.28 -0.08
C GLN A 277 -14.17 -48.24 0.46
N VAL A 278 -14.17 -49.49 0.00
CA VAL A 278 -15.04 -50.57 0.52
C VAL A 278 -14.29 -51.44 1.53
N ALA A 279 -13.05 -51.82 1.22
CA ALA A 279 -12.27 -52.78 2.02
C ALA A 279 -11.66 -52.20 3.31
N VAL A 280 -11.37 -50.90 3.32
CA VAL A 280 -10.71 -50.12 4.41
C VAL A 280 -11.43 -48.77 4.57
N LYS A 281 -12.76 -48.84 4.78
CA LYS A 281 -13.66 -47.68 4.72
C LYS A 281 -13.26 -46.55 5.68
N THR A 282 -12.83 -46.88 6.89
CA THR A 282 -12.49 -45.88 7.92
C THR A 282 -11.23 -45.13 7.55
N GLU A 283 -10.18 -45.85 7.18
CA GLU A 283 -8.88 -45.31 6.78
C GLU A 283 -9.01 -44.49 5.49
N TYR A 284 -9.81 -44.96 4.52
CA TYR A 284 -10.09 -44.21 3.31
C TYR A 284 -10.85 -42.90 3.60
N ALA A 285 -11.82 -42.92 4.52
CA ALA A 285 -12.57 -41.71 4.90
C ALA A 285 -11.66 -40.66 5.57
N GLU A 286 -10.70 -41.09 6.38
CA GLU A 286 -9.67 -40.23 6.97
C GLU A 286 -8.78 -39.59 5.89
N ALA A 287 -8.22 -40.40 4.98
CA ALA A 287 -7.42 -39.92 3.86
C ALA A 287 -8.19 -38.91 3.00
N LYS A 288 -9.47 -39.19 2.73
CA LYS A 288 -10.36 -38.30 1.99
C LYS A 288 -10.61 -36.97 2.71
N SER A 289 -10.77 -36.99 4.03
CA SER A 289 -10.93 -35.77 4.82
C SER A 289 -9.68 -34.88 4.79
N ALA A 290 -8.49 -35.48 4.87
CA ALA A 290 -7.22 -34.77 4.75
C ALA A 290 -7.08 -34.13 3.35
N TRP A 291 -7.41 -34.89 2.31
CA TRP A 291 -7.44 -34.40 0.93
C TRP A 291 -8.40 -33.22 0.73
N ASP A 292 -9.63 -33.32 1.21
CA ASP A 292 -10.63 -32.25 1.05
C ASP A 292 -10.18 -30.97 1.77
N THR A 293 -9.53 -31.10 2.91
CA THR A 293 -8.92 -29.98 3.64
C THR A 293 -7.80 -29.33 2.81
N ALA A 294 -6.89 -30.13 2.24
CA ALA A 294 -5.82 -29.64 1.38
C ALA A 294 -6.35 -28.91 0.15
N VAL A 295 -7.39 -29.46 -0.50
CA VAL A 295 -8.05 -28.83 -1.66
C VAL A 295 -8.71 -27.51 -1.29
N ALA A 296 -9.35 -27.41 -0.13
CA ALA A 296 -9.96 -26.16 0.32
C ALA A 296 -8.92 -25.06 0.55
N VAL A 297 -7.80 -25.37 1.19
CA VAL A 297 -6.69 -24.43 1.43
C VAL A 297 -6.01 -24.02 0.12
N PHE A 298 -5.81 -24.97 -0.81
CA PHE A 298 -5.30 -24.66 -2.14
C PHE A 298 -6.25 -23.71 -2.89
N ALA A 299 -7.56 -23.96 -2.83
CA ALA A 299 -8.57 -23.14 -3.50
C ALA A 299 -8.70 -21.73 -2.91
N SER A 300 -8.30 -21.50 -1.65
CA SER A 300 -8.22 -20.14 -1.08
C SER A 300 -6.97 -19.37 -1.51
N GLY A 301 -6.07 -19.99 -2.28
CA GLY A 301 -4.82 -19.38 -2.75
C GLY A 301 -3.66 -19.47 -1.75
N ASP A 302 -3.84 -20.14 -0.61
CA ASP A 302 -2.78 -20.37 0.37
C ASP A 302 -1.98 -21.61 -0.01
N HIS A 303 -1.19 -21.46 -1.07
CA HIS A 303 -0.44 -22.58 -1.65
C HIS A 303 0.64 -23.10 -0.70
N GLU A 304 1.27 -22.20 0.06
CA GLU A 304 2.27 -22.55 1.08
C GLU A 304 1.67 -23.47 2.14
N ALA A 305 0.52 -23.11 2.72
CA ALA A 305 -0.13 -23.98 3.71
C ALA A 305 -0.72 -25.26 3.11
N SER A 306 -1.13 -25.23 1.84
CA SER A 306 -1.72 -26.41 1.18
C SER A 306 -0.69 -27.50 0.85
N ALA A 307 0.58 -27.14 0.61
CA ALA A 307 1.63 -28.08 0.23
C ALA A 307 1.81 -29.23 1.25
N PRO A 308 2.04 -28.99 2.56
CA PRO A 308 2.18 -30.07 3.54
C PRO A 308 0.87 -30.85 3.77
N LEU A 309 -0.29 -30.24 3.53
CA LEU A 309 -1.58 -30.94 3.63
C LEU A 309 -1.74 -31.98 2.50
N PHE A 310 -1.26 -31.68 1.29
CA PHE A 310 -1.22 -32.66 0.22
C PHE A 310 -0.20 -33.78 0.49
N ASP A 311 0.94 -33.50 1.11
CA ASP A 311 1.87 -34.56 1.52
C ASP A 311 1.22 -35.53 2.53
N ASN A 312 0.48 -34.98 3.51
CA ASN A 312 -0.26 -35.80 4.47
C ASN A 312 -1.35 -36.64 3.79
N ALA A 313 -2.13 -36.03 2.87
CA ALA A 313 -3.13 -36.75 2.11
C ALA A 313 -2.50 -37.86 1.25
N GLN A 314 -1.34 -37.61 0.65
CA GLN A 314 -0.58 -38.62 -0.10
C GLN A 314 -0.23 -39.82 0.79
N ALA A 315 0.39 -39.59 1.94
CA ALA A 315 0.81 -40.64 2.86
C ALA A 315 -0.39 -41.48 3.36
N LEU A 316 -1.53 -40.83 3.65
CA LEU A 316 -2.75 -41.53 4.05
C LEU A 316 -3.32 -42.39 2.91
N PHE A 317 -3.36 -41.89 1.68
CA PHE A 317 -3.83 -42.70 0.55
C PHE A 317 -2.89 -43.84 0.18
N GLU A 318 -1.59 -43.65 0.33
CA GLU A 318 -0.60 -44.71 0.18
C GLU A 318 -0.83 -45.83 1.21
N ALA A 319 -1.01 -45.49 2.49
CA ALA A 319 -1.31 -46.46 3.55
C ALA A 319 -2.65 -47.20 3.31
N VAL A 320 -3.66 -46.48 2.82
CA VAL A 320 -4.97 -47.04 2.44
C VAL A 320 -4.82 -48.03 1.29
N TYR A 321 -4.05 -47.69 0.26
CA TYR A 321 -3.74 -48.58 -0.86
C TYR A 321 -3.06 -49.86 -0.37
N GLU A 322 -1.97 -49.74 0.41
CA GLU A 322 -1.21 -50.90 0.90
C GLU A 322 -2.07 -51.83 1.76
N THR A 323 -2.89 -51.27 2.64
CA THR A 323 -3.79 -52.06 3.50
C THR A 323 -4.86 -52.78 2.68
N ALA A 324 -5.45 -52.11 1.69
CA ALA A 324 -6.45 -52.72 0.80
C ALA A 324 -5.82 -53.81 -0.09
N ALA A 325 -4.62 -53.58 -0.60
CA ALA A 325 -3.87 -54.54 -1.41
C ALA A 325 -3.56 -55.81 -0.61
N ALA A 326 -3.11 -55.66 0.64
CA ALA A 326 -2.85 -56.79 1.54
C ALA A 326 -4.13 -57.61 1.83
N LYS A 327 -5.25 -56.94 2.12
CA LYS A 327 -6.56 -57.61 2.32
C LYS A 327 -7.01 -58.36 1.07
N ARG A 328 -6.85 -57.75 -0.11
CA ARG A 328 -7.20 -58.38 -1.39
C ARG A 328 -6.34 -59.62 -1.64
N ALA A 329 -5.03 -59.54 -1.46
CA ALA A 329 -4.13 -60.67 -1.63
C ALA A 329 -4.48 -61.84 -0.67
N ALA A 330 -4.83 -61.53 0.58
CA ALA A 330 -5.29 -62.52 1.55
C ALA A 330 -6.61 -63.19 1.12
N ALA A 331 -7.57 -62.41 0.62
CA ALA A 331 -8.83 -62.92 0.10
C ALA A 331 -8.62 -63.82 -1.13
N GLU A 332 -7.78 -63.41 -2.08
CA GLU A 332 -7.44 -64.21 -3.27
C GLU A 332 -6.72 -65.52 -2.91
N LYS A 333 -5.86 -65.49 -1.88
CA LYS A 333 -5.25 -66.71 -1.33
C LYS A 333 -6.29 -67.64 -0.70
N ALA A 334 -7.24 -67.09 0.06
CA ALA A 334 -8.32 -67.87 0.69
C ALA A 334 -9.26 -68.49 -0.36
N ILE A 335 -9.64 -67.74 -1.40
CA ILE A 335 -10.49 -68.23 -2.51
C ILE A 335 -9.80 -69.37 -3.25
N ARG A 336 -8.50 -69.23 -3.57
CA ARG A 336 -7.73 -70.31 -4.23
C ARG A 336 -7.65 -71.56 -3.36
N ALA A 337 -7.38 -71.40 -2.06
CA ALA A 337 -7.34 -72.52 -1.13
C ALA A 337 -8.69 -73.22 -0.99
N ALA A 338 -9.79 -72.46 -0.95
CA ALA A 338 -11.14 -73.02 -0.92
C ALA A 338 -11.49 -73.76 -2.22
N SER A 339 -11.12 -73.20 -3.38
CA SER A 339 -11.35 -73.83 -4.69
C SER A 339 -10.59 -75.15 -4.82
N ALA A 340 -9.31 -75.19 -4.42
CA ALA A 340 -8.51 -76.40 -4.43
C ALA A 340 -9.09 -77.50 -3.50
N LYS A 341 -9.58 -77.14 -2.32
CA LYS A 341 -10.26 -78.10 -1.42
C LYS A 341 -11.57 -78.63 -2.00
N ASN A 342 -12.33 -77.78 -2.68
CA ASN A 342 -13.56 -78.19 -3.34
C ASN A 342 -13.27 -79.16 -4.49
N GLU A 343 -12.23 -78.91 -5.28
CA GLU A 343 -11.76 -79.80 -6.35
C GLU A 343 -11.28 -81.15 -5.80
N GLU A 344 -10.48 -81.14 -4.73
CA GLU A 344 -10.04 -82.37 -4.06
C GLU A 344 -11.22 -83.18 -3.51
N SER A 345 -12.17 -82.50 -2.86
CA SER A 345 -13.39 -83.14 -2.34
C SER A 345 -14.24 -83.75 -3.47
N ALA A 346 -14.38 -83.05 -4.60
CA ALA A 346 -15.10 -83.56 -5.77
C ALA A 346 -14.38 -84.77 -6.40
N ALA A 347 -13.04 -84.76 -6.46
CA ALA A 347 -12.27 -85.89 -6.96
C ALA A 347 -12.36 -87.12 -6.05
N ILE A 348 -12.41 -86.93 -4.72
CA ILE A 348 -12.63 -88.02 -3.75
C ILE A 348 -14.05 -88.58 -3.89
N ALA A 349 -15.07 -87.72 -3.98
CA ALA A 349 -16.46 -88.15 -4.15
C ALA A 349 -16.67 -88.96 -5.44
N GLY A 350 -16.11 -88.51 -6.57
CA GLY A 350 -16.19 -89.25 -7.85
C GLY A 350 -15.57 -90.65 -7.78
N LYS A 351 -14.44 -90.81 -7.06
CA LYS A 351 -13.86 -92.14 -6.80
C LYS A 351 -14.71 -93.00 -5.86
N GLY A 352 -15.46 -92.38 -4.96
CA GLY A 352 -16.45 -93.06 -4.12
C GLY A 352 -17.60 -93.64 -4.94
N ASP A 353 -18.15 -92.83 -5.86
CA ASP A 353 -19.24 -93.23 -6.74
C ASP A 353 -18.82 -94.32 -7.74
N GLU A 354 -17.59 -94.26 -8.29
CA GLU A 354 -17.02 -95.34 -9.11
C GLU A 354 -16.86 -96.67 -8.35
N ASN A 355 -16.59 -96.61 -7.05
CA ASN A 355 -16.42 -97.80 -6.21
C ASN A 355 -17.74 -98.42 -5.69
N LEU A 356 -18.86 -97.69 -5.75
CA LEU A 356 -20.15 -98.15 -5.19
C LEU A 356 -21.09 -98.81 -6.22
N GLY A 357 -20.92 -98.58 -7.53
CA GLY A 357 -21.68 -99.25 -8.61
C GLY A 357 -23.19 -98.95 -8.63
N PRO A 358 -23.88 -99.08 -9.79
CA PRO A 358 -25.31 -98.76 -9.87
C PRO A 358 -26.13 -99.80 -9.10
N SER A 359 -26.89 -99.33 -8.11
CA SER A 359 -27.89 -100.12 -7.39
C SER A 359 -29.25 -99.94 -8.04
N ASP A 360 -29.67 -100.95 -8.80
CA ASP A 360 -31.03 -101.21 -9.27
C ASP A 360 -31.22 -102.74 -9.13
N ASN A 361 -32.29 -103.31 -8.58
CA ASN A 361 -33.62 -102.85 -8.18
C ASN A 361 -34.28 -104.01 -7.34
N PRO A 362 -35.59 -104.02 -7.01
CA PRO A 362 -36.13 -104.53 -5.75
C PRO A 362 -36.95 -105.84 -5.93
N GLU A 363 -37.44 -106.38 -4.81
CA GLU A 363 -38.70 -107.12 -4.67
C GLU A 363 -39.07 -108.20 -5.72
N ALA A 364 -38.87 -109.48 -5.36
CA ALA A 364 -39.59 -110.62 -5.94
C ALA A 364 -40.05 -111.58 -4.84
N ALA A 365 -41.30 -111.41 -4.42
CA ALA A 365 -42.10 -112.44 -3.79
C ALA A 365 -42.54 -113.48 -4.84
N ALA A 366 -42.63 -114.75 -4.40
CA ALA A 366 -43.45 -115.84 -4.93
C ALA A 366 -43.11 -116.47 -6.31
N SER A 367 -42.51 -117.66 -6.26
CA SER A 367 -42.91 -118.87 -7.03
C SER A 367 -42.10 -120.06 -6.44
N GLU A 368 -42.71 -120.95 -5.68
CA GLU A 368 -43.26 -122.22 -6.19
C GLU A 368 -42.17 -123.22 -6.62
N SER A 369 -41.88 -124.18 -5.75
CA SER A 369 -41.31 -125.48 -6.13
C SER A 369 -41.84 -126.55 -5.17
N ALA A 370 -42.90 -127.20 -5.63
CA ALA A 370 -43.32 -128.52 -5.18
C ALA A 370 -42.43 -129.61 -5.80
N GLU A 371 -42.59 -130.83 -5.28
CA GLU A 371 -42.01 -132.14 -5.65
C GLU A 371 -40.65 -132.42 -4.98
N ASP A 372 -40.48 -133.40 -4.08
CA ASP A 372 -41.16 -134.69 -3.79
C ASP A 372 -41.33 -134.93 -2.28
#